data_AF-A0A7C1Y9B0-F1
#
_entry.id   AF-A0A7C1Y9B0-F1
#
_cell.length_a   1.000
_cell.length_b   1.000
_cell.length_c   1.000
_cell.angle_alpha   90.00
_cell.angle_beta   90.00
_cell.angle_gamma   90.00
#
_symmetry.space_group_name_H-M   'P 1'
#
loop_
_entity.id
_entity.type
_entity.pdbx_description
1 polymer ?
#
loop_
_entity_poly.entity_id
_entity_poly.type
_entity_poly.pdbx_seq_one_letter_code
_entity_poly.pdbx_strand_id
1 'polypeptide(L)'
;MTVATPATTITLPTDTVTLDATTSDPDSGPSTLAYAWSTVSAPAGGTVTFGTPTAEDTTATFNVAGSYTLRLTADDSADAATSDITITVNPEPPAVSTRVTYSIAGQSVAVANNGTLTWILGDNQGSTSTAITAGQATTVRYHPYGTQRGTPTSLPTDRTYTGQTADPTTGLMNYQARYYNPTIGQFTQPDTHTPPGPPRAEPSRLHQRQPHHPSEPHRA
;
A
#
# COMPACT_ATOMS: atom_id res chain seq x y z
N MET A 1 -20.81 32.75 26.30
CA MET A 1 -20.41 32.12 25.02
C MET A 1 -19.92 30.70 25.28
N THR A 2 -20.45 29.71 24.58
CA THR A 2 -20.00 28.30 24.64
C THR A 2 -19.98 27.75 23.24
N VAL A 3 -18.81 27.40 22.69
CA VAL A 3 -18.78 26.65 21.43
C VAL A 3 -19.18 25.21 21.75
N ALA A 4 -20.41 24.85 21.37
CA ALA A 4 -20.94 23.52 21.54
C ALA A 4 -20.54 22.62 20.35
N THR A 5 -19.25 22.38 20.15
CA THR A 5 -18.80 21.32 19.24
C THR A 5 -18.12 20.22 20.06
N PRO A 6 -18.67 18.99 20.09
CA PRO A 6 -17.97 17.88 20.73
C PRO A 6 -16.66 17.59 19.99
N ALA A 7 -15.68 17.03 20.70
CA ALA A 7 -14.43 16.56 20.11
C ALA A 7 -14.73 15.69 18.87
N THR A 8 -14.19 16.09 17.73
CA THR A 8 -14.49 15.45 16.44
C THR A 8 -13.30 14.61 15.99
N THR A 9 -13.57 13.38 15.55
CA THR A 9 -12.56 12.48 15.00
C THR A 9 -12.88 12.19 13.55
N ILE A 10 -11.91 12.40 12.65
CA ILE A 10 -11.98 12.01 11.23
C ILE A 10 -10.84 11.06 10.89
N THR A 11 -10.94 10.38 9.75
CA THR A 11 -9.90 9.48 9.24
C THR A 11 -9.63 9.81 7.78
N LEU A 12 -8.37 10.01 7.42
CA LEU A 12 -7.97 10.24 6.03
C LEU A 12 -8.44 9.08 5.12
N PRO A 13 -8.82 9.36 3.87
CA PRO A 13 -8.63 10.61 3.13
C PRO A 13 -9.70 11.69 3.38
N THR A 14 -10.68 11.45 4.27
CA THR A 14 -11.59 12.52 4.70
C THR A 14 -10.82 13.48 5.60
N ASP A 15 -10.63 14.70 5.11
CA ASP A 15 -9.71 15.68 5.67
C ASP A 15 -10.40 16.99 6.09
N THR A 16 -11.73 17.06 5.99
CA THR A 16 -12.50 18.28 6.21
C THR A 16 -13.60 18.04 7.24
N VAL A 17 -13.78 19.01 8.13
CA VAL A 17 -14.83 19.03 9.18
C VAL A 17 -15.62 20.33 9.07
N THR A 18 -16.93 20.25 9.30
CA THR A 18 -17.77 21.42 9.53
C THR A 18 -17.68 21.82 11.01
N LEU A 19 -17.41 23.09 11.26
CA LEU A 19 -17.35 23.70 12.58
C LEU A 19 -18.64 24.51 12.77
N ASP A 20 -19.57 23.95 13.55
CA ASP A 20 -20.87 24.56 13.84
C ASP A 20 -20.84 25.21 15.22
N ALA A 21 -20.71 26.54 15.29
CA ALA A 21 -20.60 27.27 16.54
C ALA A 21 -21.97 27.78 17.02
N THR A 22 -22.08 28.04 18.32
CA THR A 22 -23.21 28.75 18.89
C THR A 22 -22.68 29.82 19.82
N THR A 23 -23.01 31.07 19.56
CA THR A 23 -22.60 32.20 20.38
C THR A 23 -23.79 32.90 21.02
N SER A 24 -23.54 33.55 22.16
CA SER A 24 -24.57 34.22 22.95
C SER A 24 -23.96 35.44 23.62
N ASP A 25 -24.56 36.61 23.42
CA ASP A 25 -24.23 37.86 24.08
C ASP A 25 -25.31 38.18 25.15
N PRO A 26 -24.98 38.13 26.46
CA PRO A 26 -25.93 38.41 27.53
C PRO A 26 -26.18 39.91 27.77
N ASP A 27 -25.30 40.80 27.34
CA ASP A 27 -25.32 42.22 27.74
C ASP A 27 -26.18 43.10 26.82
N SER A 28 -26.84 42.47 25.83
CA SER A 28 -27.96 43.03 25.03
C SER A 28 -27.63 44.36 24.33
N GLY A 29 -26.35 44.64 24.09
CA GLY A 29 -25.91 45.83 23.35
C GLY A 29 -26.24 45.74 21.86
N PRO A 30 -26.26 46.87 21.11
CA PRO A 30 -26.53 46.87 19.67
C PRO A 30 -25.35 46.39 18.81
N SER A 31 -24.34 45.75 19.40
CA SER A 31 -23.09 45.42 18.71
C SER A 31 -23.21 44.10 17.96
N THR A 32 -22.90 44.12 16.66
CA THR A 32 -22.79 42.90 15.87
C THR A 32 -21.57 42.09 16.32
N LEU A 33 -21.74 40.78 16.56
CA LEU A 33 -20.62 39.88 16.87
C LEU A 33 -19.69 39.71 15.66
N ALA A 34 -18.39 39.89 15.90
CA ALA A 34 -17.32 39.58 14.97
C ALA A 34 -16.67 38.24 15.36
N TYR A 35 -16.48 37.36 14.38
CA TYR A 35 -15.91 36.02 14.59
C TYR A 35 -14.50 35.92 14.01
N ALA A 36 -13.65 35.13 14.67
CA ALA A 36 -12.33 34.78 14.16
C ALA A 36 -11.93 33.35 14.54
N TRP A 37 -11.71 32.52 13.54
CA TRP A 37 -11.16 31.18 13.68
C TRP A 37 -9.63 31.19 13.56
N SER A 38 -8.97 30.48 14.47
CA SER A 38 -7.52 30.34 14.49
C SER A 38 -7.08 28.94 14.91
N THR A 39 -5.84 28.58 14.58
CA THR A 39 -5.21 27.34 15.05
C THR A 39 -4.38 27.63 16.29
N VAL A 40 -4.71 26.96 17.41
CA VAL A 40 -3.95 27.04 18.67
C VAL A 40 -2.77 26.07 18.63
N SER A 41 -3.00 24.85 18.17
CA SER A 41 -1.94 23.84 18.02
C SER A 41 -2.23 22.91 16.85
N ALA A 42 -1.15 22.40 16.24
CA ALA A 42 -1.17 21.45 15.14
C ALA A 42 -0.04 20.42 15.34
N PRO A 43 -0.18 19.21 14.77
CA PRO A 43 0.91 18.23 14.75
C PRO A 43 2.09 18.74 13.91
N ALA A 44 3.25 18.09 14.02
CA ALA A 44 4.43 18.45 13.23
C ALA A 44 4.13 18.36 11.72
N GLY A 45 4.37 19.45 10.99
CA GLY A 45 4.04 19.56 9.56
C GLY A 45 2.54 19.76 9.26
N GLY A 46 1.71 19.88 10.30
CA GLY A 46 0.28 20.09 10.18
C GLY A 46 -0.11 21.56 9.98
N THR A 47 -1.04 21.77 9.07
CA THR A 47 -1.70 23.06 8.78
C THR A 47 -3.21 22.86 8.77
N VAL A 48 -3.93 23.97 9.01
CA VAL A 48 -5.39 24.02 8.96
C VAL A 48 -5.79 25.12 7.99
N THR A 49 -6.69 24.81 7.05
CA THR A 49 -7.27 25.79 6.13
C THR A 49 -8.74 25.97 6.48
N PHE A 50 -9.12 27.18 6.86
CA PHE A 50 -10.52 27.51 7.13
C PHE A 50 -11.22 27.96 5.85
N GLY A 51 -12.45 27.51 5.62
CA GLY A 51 -13.26 27.94 4.48
C GLY A 51 -13.61 29.43 4.53
N THR A 52 -14.18 29.87 5.65
CA THR A 52 -14.48 31.28 5.92
C THR A 52 -14.14 31.59 7.38
N PRO A 53 -12.92 32.05 7.69
CA PRO A 53 -12.44 32.15 9.07
C PRO A 53 -13.15 33.23 9.92
N THR A 54 -13.98 34.07 9.31
CA THR A 54 -14.72 35.16 9.98
C THR A 54 -16.22 34.90 10.10
N ALA A 55 -16.68 33.70 9.77
CA ALA A 55 -18.06 33.28 9.96
C ALA A 55 -18.22 32.53 11.29
N GLU A 56 -19.43 32.55 11.87
CA GLU A 56 -19.76 31.74 13.06
C GLU A 56 -19.53 30.26 12.75
N ASP A 57 -20.18 29.78 11.69
CA ASP A 57 -20.01 28.44 11.14
C ASP A 57 -19.03 28.44 9.97
N THR A 58 -18.13 27.46 9.93
CA THR A 58 -17.11 27.37 8.87
C THR A 58 -16.70 25.93 8.61
N THR A 59 -15.83 25.71 7.64
CA THR A 59 -15.14 24.42 7.46
C THR A 59 -13.67 24.54 7.83
N ALA A 60 -13.07 23.44 8.27
CA ALA A 60 -11.63 23.31 8.47
C ALA A 60 -11.11 22.07 7.75
N THR A 61 -10.06 22.26 6.95
CA THR A 61 -9.37 21.20 6.20
C THR A 61 -7.95 20.99 6.75
N PHE A 62 -7.55 19.72 6.91
CA PHE A 62 -6.30 19.29 7.55
C PHE A 62 -5.40 18.53 6.57
N ASN A 63 -4.10 18.80 6.56
CA ASN A 63 -3.18 18.19 5.59
C ASN A 63 -2.50 16.89 6.07
N VAL A 64 -2.44 16.64 7.38
CA VAL A 64 -1.77 15.46 7.96
C VAL A 64 -2.57 14.91 9.13
N ALA A 65 -2.29 13.64 9.46
CA ALA A 65 -2.80 13.02 10.67
C ALA A 65 -2.20 13.64 11.94
N GLY A 66 -3.01 13.74 12.99
CA GLY A 66 -2.61 14.22 14.29
C GLY A 66 -3.72 14.96 15.03
N SER A 67 -3.37 15.55 16.16
CA SER A 67 -4.29 16.31 17.00
C SER A 67 -4.15 17.80 16.73
N TYR A 68 -5.26 18.46 16.42
CA TYR A 68 -5.35 19.90 16.21
C TYR A 68 -6.21 20.53 17.30
N THR A 69 -5.82 21.70 17.78
CA THR A 69 -6.69 22.54 18.62
C THR A 69 -7.00 23.82 17.87
N LEU A 70 -8.28 24.06 17.62
CA LEU A 70 -8.78 25.25 16.93
C LEU A 70 -9.50 26.14 17.93
N ARG A 71 -9.48 27.44 17.71
CA ARG A 71 -10.12 28.44 18.57
C ARG A 71 -11.05 29.31 17.75
N LEU A 72 -12.27 29.47 18.24
CA LEU A 72 -13.16 30.56 17.85
C LEU A 72 -13.04 31.69 18.87
N THR A 73 -12.87 32.91 18.38
CA THR A 73 -13.06 34.15 19.14
C THR A 73 -14.33 34.83 18.65
N ALA A 74 -15.20 35.26 19.56
CA ALA A 74 -16.30 36.17 19.26
C ALA A 74 -16.11 37.47 20.05
N ASP A 75 -16.25 38.60 19.37
CA ASP A 75 -15.98 39.96 19.88
C ASP A 75 -17.17 40.87 19.56
N ASP A 76 -17.66 41.59 20.57
CA ASP A 76 -18.79 42.53 20.44
C ASP A 76 -18.35 44.00 20.52
N SER A 77 -17.06 44.27 20.30
CA SER A 77 -16.33 45.54 20.49
C SER A 77 -16.15 46.03 21.93
N ALA A 78 -16.86 45.47 22.91
CA ALA A 78 -16.70 45.78 24.33
C ALA A 78 -15.91 44.67 25.05
N ASP A 79 -16.21 43.42 24.74
CA ASP A 79 -15.63 42.21 25.29
C ASP A 79 -15.39 41.15 24.20
N ALA A 80 -14.46 40.24 24.48
CA ALA A 80 -14.15 39.11 23.63
C ALA A 80 -14.15 37.81 24.43
N ALA A 81 -14.80 36.78 23.88
CA ALA A 81 -14.80 35.44 24.45
C ALA A 81 -14.22 34.44 23.45
N THR A 82 -13.60 33.38 23.99
CA THR A 82 -12.94 32.34 23.19
C THR A 82 -13.39 30.97 23.60
N SER A 83 -13.33 30.03 22.66
CA SER A 83 -13.54 28.61 22.94
C SER A 83 -12.71 27.74 22.02
N ASP A 84 -12.21 26.64 22.57
CA ASP A 84 -11.32 25.71 21.88
C ASP A 84 -12.04 24.41 21.55
N ILE A 85 -11.74 23.85 20.37
CA ILE A 85 -12.13 22.49 19.98
C ILE A 85 -10.88 21.69 19.61
N THR A 86 -10.85 20.43 20.07
CA THR A 86 -9.86 19.45 19.62
C THR A 86 -10.42 18.58 18.49
N ILE A 87 -9.68 18.51 17.39
CA ILE A 87 -9.94 17.63 16.25
C ILE A 87 -8.84 16.58 16.17
N THR A 88 -9.24 15.31 16.13
CA THR A 88 -8.30 14.20 15.89
C THR A 88 -8.43 13.72 14.45
N VAL A 89 -7.34 13.82 13.69
CA VAL A 89 -7.23 13.31 12.33
C VAL A 89 -6.44 12.01 12.37
N ASN A 90 -7.10 10.89 12.18
CA ASN A 90 -6.45 9.59 12.09
C ASN A 90 -5.76 9.43 10.72
N PRO A 91 -4.61 8.73 10.67
CA PRO A 91 -3.96 8.42 9.40
C PRO A 91 -4.86 7.57 8.53
N GLU A 92 -4.62 7.63 7.21
CA GLU A 92 -5.28 6.73 6.28
C GLU A 92 -4.90 5.28 6.63
N PRO A 93 -5.87 4.37 6.72
CA PRO A 93 -5.57 2.96 6.92
C PRO A 93 -4.63 2.47 5.81
N PRO A 94 -3.64 1.62 6.13
CA PRO A 94 -2.75 1.09 5.11
C PRO A 94 -3.55 0.36 4.03
N ALA A 95 -3.22 0.61 2.77
CA ALA A 95 -3.85 -0.07 1.65
C ALA A 95 -3.67 -1.58 1.78
N VAL A 96 -4.78 -2.33 1.87
CA VAL A 96 -4.75 -3.78 1.94
C VAL A 96 -4.68 -4.33 0.51
N SER A 97 -3.55 -4.93 0.16
CA SER A 97 -3.41 -5.68 -1.09
C SER A 97 -3.78 -7.15 -0.86
N THR A 98 -4.66 -7.68 -1.70
CA THR A 98 -5.07 -9.09 -1.66
C THR A 98 -4.47 -9.83 -2.83
N ARG A 99 -3.95 -11.03 -2.54
CA ARG A 99 -3.43 -11.96 -3.54
C ARG A 99 -3.92 -13.36 -3.26
N VAL A 100 -4.68 -13.92 -4.20
CA VAL A 100 -5.13 -15.32 -4.16
C VAL A 100 -4.45 -16.08 -5.28
N THR A 101 -3.83 -17.21 -4.96
CA THR A 101 -3.26 -18.12 -5.96
C THR A 101 -4.14 -19.35 -6.08
N TYR A 102 -4.63 -19.62 -7.29
CA TYR A 102 -5.35 -20.84 -7.62
C TYR A 102 -4.34 -21.85 -8.16
N SER A 103 -4.34 -23.06 -7.60
CA SER A 103 -3.44 -24.13 -8.02
C SER A 103 -4.17 -25.45 -8.21
N ILE A 104 -3.68 -26.24 -9.16
CA ILE A 104 -4.14 -27.60 -9.43
C ILE A 104 -2.89 -28.48 -9.41
N ALA A 105 -2.91 -29.55 -8.59
CA ALA A 105 -1.78 -30.46 -8.43
C ALA A 105 -0.44 -29.74 -8.13
N GLY A 106 -0.48 -28.64 -7.38
CA GLY A 106 0.70 -27.84 -7.01
C GLY A 106 1.15 -26.81 -8.05
N GLN A 107 0.57 -26.81 -9.26
CA GLN A 107 0.87 -25.83 -10.31
C GLN A 107 -0.08 -24.64 -10.24
N SER A 108 0.45 -23.42 -10.34
CA SER A 108 -0.39 -22.21 -10.34
C SER A 108 -1.11 -22.07 -11.68
N VAL A 109 -2.44 -21.99 -11.66
CA VAL A 109 -3.30 -21.87 -12.86
C VAL A 109 -3.97 -20.51 -12.99
N ALA A 110 -4.06 -19.76 -11.89
CA ALA A 110 -4.47 -18.36 -11.91
C ALA A 110 -3.96 -17.61 -10.68
N VAL A 111 -3.85 -16.29 -10.80
CA VAL A 111 -3.63 -15.39 -9.67
C VAL A 111 -4.67 -14.28 -9.71
N ALA A 112 -5.28 -13.97 -8.58
CA ALA A 112 -6.14 -12.80 -8.42
C ALA A 112 -5.41 -11.78 -7.54
N ASN A 113 -5.11 -10.61 -8.10
CA ASN A 113 -4.51 -9.48 -7.39
C ASN A 113 -5.54 -8.35 -7.31
N ASN A 114 -5.95 -7.94 -6.10
CA ASN A 114 -6.93 -6.88 -5.88
C ASN A 114 -8.18 -7.01 -6.77
N GLY A 115 -8.72 -8.23 -6.87
CA GLY A 115 -9.89 -8.55 -7.70
C GLY A 115 -9.61 -8.77 -9.20
N THR A 116 -8.41 -8.44 -9.69
CA THR A 116 -8.03 -8.70 -11.08
C THR A 116 -7.51 -10.13 -11.24
N LEU A 117 -8.26 -10.96 -11.97
CA LEU A 117 -7.90 -12.35 -12.27
C LEU A 117 -7.00 -12.44 -13.50
N THR A 118 -5.84 -13.07 -13.34
CA THR A 118 -4.93 -13.46 -14.41
C THR A 118 -4.86 -14.98 -14.48
N TRP A 119 -5.24 -15.57 -15.60
CA TRP A 119 -5.03 -17.00 -15.87
C TRP A 119 -3.59 -17.26 -16.27
N ILE A 120 -3.04 -18.38 -15.82
CA ILE A 120 -1.65 -18.79 -16.03
C ILE A 120 -1.65 -20.14 -16.74
N LEU A 121 -1.03 -20.20 -17.92
CA LEU A 121 -0.79 -21.43 -18.66
C LEU A 121 0.69 -21.76 -18.59
N GLY A 122 1.01 -22.75 -17.77
CA GLY A 122 2.38 -23.19 -17.50
C GLY A 122 2.87 -24.27 -18.49
N ASP A 123 4.20 -24.36 -18.63
CA ASP A 123 4.85 -25.54 -19.19
C ASP A 123 4.93 -26.69 -18.16
N ASN A 124 5.62 -27.79 -18.52
CA ASN A 124 5.76 -28.96 -17.65
C ASN A 124 6.53 -28.69 -16.34
N GLN A 125 7.32 -27.63 -16.27
CA GLN A 125 8.06 -27.21 -15.08
C GLN A 125 7.30 -26.13 -14.30
N GLY A 126 6.10 -25.74 -14.76
CA GLY A 126 5.30 -24.67 -14.18
C GLY A 126 5.68 -23.27 -14.63
N SER A 127 6.56 -23.12 -15.62
CA SER A 127 6.93 -21.82 -16.16
C SER A 127 5.76 -21.20 -16.92
N THR A 128 5.37 -19.98 -16.58
CA THR A 128 4.28 -19.27 -17.26
C THR A 128 4.61 -19.02 -18.73
N SER A 129 4.02 -19.77 -19.64
CA SER A 129 4.18 -19.58 -21.08
C SER A 129 3.19 -18.56 -21.63
N THR A 130 1.95 -18.56 -21.13
CA THR A 130 0.93 -17.59 -21.50
C THR A 130 0.20 -17.14 -20.24
N ALA A 131 -0.06 -15.84 -20.15
CA ALA A 131 -0.94 -15.27 -19.13
C ALA A 131 -2.08 -14.49 -19.80
N ILE A 132 -3.29 -14.63 -19.25
CA ILE A 132 -4.49 -14.03 -19.82
C ILE A 132 -5.17 -13.17 -18.76
N THR A 133 -5.33 -11.88 -19.03
CA THR A 133 -6.00 -10.92 -18.15
C THR A 133 -6.98 -10.10 -18.98
N ALA A 134 -8.21 -9.94 -18.50
CA ALA A 134 -9.27 -9.19 -19.21
C ALA A 134 -9.46 -9.61 -20.69
N GLY A 135 -9.34 -10.91 -20.98
CA GLY A 135 -9.48 -11.47 -22.33
C GLY A 135 -8.26 -11.28 -23.25
N GLN A 136 -7.20 -10.61 -22.79
CA GLN A 136 -5.97 -10.40 -23.56
C GLN A 136 -4.89 -11.39 -23.13
N ALA A 137 -4.29 -12.07 -24.11
CA ALA A 137 -3.24 -13.07 -23.88
C ALA A 137 -1.84 -12.48 -24.15
N THR A 138 -0.93 -12.65 -23.21
CA THR A 138 0.50 -12.36 -23.36
C THR A 138 1.29 -13.65 -23.29
N THR A 139 2.20 -13.89 -24.24
CA THR A 139 2.96 -15.14 -24.35
C THR A 139 4.46 -14.88 -24.29
N VAL A 140 5.17 -15.73 -23.57
CA VAL A 140 6.64 -15.73 -23.43
C VAL A 140 7.20 -17.13 -23.62
N ARG A 141 8.50 -17.21 -23.92
CA ARG A 141 9.25 -18.47 -23.97
C ARG A 141 10.51 -18.29 -23.14
N TYR A 142 10.97 -19.35 -22.48
CA TYR A 142 12.18 -19.31 -21.68
C TYR A 142 13.33 -20.09 -22.33
N HIS A 143 14.55 -19.66 -22.02
CA HIS A 143 15.73 -20.49 -22.11
C HIS A 143 15.77 -21.49 -20.94
N PRO A 144 16.59 -22.55 -20.99
CA PRO A 144 16.66 -23.56 -19.94
C PRO A 144 17.03 -23.02 -18.54
N TYR A 145 17.52 -21.79 -18.42
CA TYR A 145 17.86 -21.17 -17.13
C TYR A 145 17.00 -19.93 -16.83
N GLY A 146 15.83 -19.83 -17.46
CA GLY A 146 14.80 -18.87 -17.08
C GLY A 146 14.91 -17.47 -17.69
N THR A 147 15.93 -17.17 -18.50
CA THR A 147 15.90 -15.93 -19.31
C THR A 147 14.82 -16.04 -20.37
N GLN A 148 14.10 -14.95 -20.64
CA GLN A 148 13.14 -14.92 -21.74
C GLN A 148 13.87 -15.03 -23.08
N ARG A 149 13.29 -15.79 -24.00
CA ARG A 149 13.77 -15.97 -25.36
C ARG A 149 13.03 -15.01 -26.29
N GLY A 150 13.80 -14.25 -27.07
CA GLY A 150 13.27 -13.23 -27.98
C GLY A 150 13.17 -11.87 -27.30
N THR A 151 12.28 -11.01 -27.79
CA THR A 151 12.05 -9.68 -27.21
C THR A 151 11.47 -9.82 -25.81
N PRO A 152 12.12 -9.25 -24.77
CA PRO A 152 11.58 -9.28 -23.41
C PRO A 152 10.16 -8.73 -23.38
N THR A 153 9.27 -9.46 -22.75
CA THR A 153 7.84 -9.14 -22.69
C THR A 153 7.41 -9.21 -21.23
N SER A 154 6.80 -8.13 -20.75
CA SER A 154 6.24 -8.10 -19.40
C SER A 154 4.97 -8.95 -19.35
N LEU A 155 4.91 -9.87 -18.39
CA LEU A 155 3.71 -10.66 -18.14
C LEU A 155 2.79 -9.93 -17.15
N PRO A 156 1.46 -10.06 -17.26
CA PRO A 156 0.49 -9.55 -16.29
C PRO A 156 0.43 -10.38 -14.99
N THR A 157 1.54 -11.02 -14.64
CA THR A 157 1.73 -11.84 -13.43
C THR A 157 3.21 -11.81 -13.04
N ASP A 158 3.46 -11.85 -11.74
CA ASP A 158 4.81 -12.00 -11.17
C ASP A 158 5.31 -13.44 -11.24
N ARG A 159 4.42 -14.42 -11.42
CA ARG A 159 4.80 -15.82 -11.61
C ARG A 159 5.33 -16.05 -13.01
N THR A 160 6.63 -16.35 -13.09
CA THR A 160 7.35 -16.47 -14.35
C THR A 160 7.90 -17.89 -14.50
N TYR A 161 9.22 -18.03 -14.57
CA TYR A 161 9.90 -19.31 -14.77
C TYR A 161 9.71 -20.24 -13.56
N THR A 162 9.45 -21.52 -13.81
CA THR A 162 9.19 -22.56 -12.79
C THR A 162 8.10 -22.20 -11.77
N GLY A 163 7.19 -21.29 -12.12
CA GLY A 163 6.11 -20.81 -11.24
C GLY A 163 6.57 -19.89 -10.10
N GLN A 164 7.85 -19.49 -10.06
CA GLN A 164 8.39 -18.62 -9.03
C GLN A 164 8.04 -17.15 -9.30
N THR A 165 7.91 -16.38 -8.23
CA THR A 165 7.66 -14.94 -8.33
C THR A 165 8.96 -14.22 -8.68
N ALA A 166 8.95 -13.49 -9.79
CA ALA A 166 10.04 -12.62 -10.19
C ALA A 166 9.84 -11.22 -9.60
N ASP A 167 10.92 -10.66 -9.08
CA ASP A 167 11.00 -9.24 -8.76
C ASP A 167 11.05 -8.45 -10.08
N PRO A 168 10.10 -7.53 -10.33
CA PRO A 168 10.03 -6.81 -11.61
C PRO A 168 11.16 -5.80 -11.81
N THR A 169 11.83 -5.37 -10.73
CA THR A 169 12.93 -4.39 -10.78
C THR A 169 14.27 -5.08 -11.02
N THR A 170 14.51 -6.22 -10.38
CA THR A 170 15.81 -6.91 -10.44
C THR A 170 15.83 -8.10 -11.38
N GLY A 171 14.67 -8.64 -11.74
CA GLY A 171 14.54 -9.89 -12.52
C GLY A 171 14.95 -11.15 -11.75
N LEU A 172 15.25 -11.04 -10.45
CA LEU A 172 15.56 -12.17 -9.60
C LEU A 172 14.28 -12.95 -9.26
N MET A 173 14.39 -14.27 -9.25
CA MET A 173 13.28 -15.17 -8.93
C MET A 173 13.38 -15.61 -7.47
N ASN A 174 12.29 -15.46 -6.72
CA ASN A 174 12.23 -15.85 -5.33
C ASN A 174 11.88 -17.35 -5.20
N TYR A 175 12.83 -18.15 -4.72
CA TYR A 175 12.64 -19.58 -4.39
C TYR A 175 12.50 -19.79 -2.88
N GLN A 176 11.97 -18.81 -2.16
CA GLN A 176 11.75 -18.74 -0.71
C GLN A 176 13.05 -18.71 0.12
N ALA A 177 13.89 -19.74 -0.02
CA ALA A 177 15.16 -19.84 0.70
C ALA A 177 16.25 -18.96 0.07
N ARG A 178 16.19 -18.73 -1.24
CA ARG A 178 17.21 -18.02 -2.01
C ARG A 178 16.61 -17.31 -3.22
N TYR A 179 17.32 -16.28 -3.68
CA TYR A 179 17.02 -15.65 -4.97
C TYR A 179 17.83 -16.30 -6.07
N TYR A 180 17.19 -16.57 -7.21
CA TYR A 180 17.79 -17.11 -8.41
C TYR A 180 17.93 -16.02 -9.47
N ASN A 181 19.12 -15.91 -10.07
CA ASN A 181 19.40 -15.02 -11.18
C ASN A 181 19.38 -15.81 -12.50
N PRO A 182 18.36 -15.63 -13.35
CA PRO A 182 18.24 -16.37 -14.61
C PRO A 182 19.36 -16.02 -15.61
N THR A 183 19.88 -14.79 -15.59
CA THR A 183 20.91 -14.31 -16.52
C THR A 183 22.21 -15.09 -16.39
N ILE A 184 22.58 -15.48 -15.17
CA ILE A 184 23.77 -16.29 -14.89
C ILE A 184 23.46 -17.75 -14.56
N GLY A 185 22.17 -18.10 -14.49
CA GLY A 185 21.69 -19.45 -14.19
C GLY A 185 22.02 -19.96 -12.79
N GLN A 186 22.12 -19.08 -11.79
CA GLN A 186 22.60 -19.41 -10.44
C GLN A 186 21.83 -18.70 -9.33
N PHE A 187 21.80 -19.29 -8.13
CA PHE A 187 21.37 -18.62 -6.92
C PHE A 187 22.35 -17.53 -6.50
N THR A 188 21.84 -16.44 -5.94
CA THR A 188 22.64 -15.32 -5.43
C THR A 188 23.35 -15.61 -4.12
N GLN A 189 23.02 -16.74 -3.48
CA GLN A 189 23.63 -17.21 -2.24
C GLN A 189 23.87 -18.74 -2.29
N PRO A 190 24.96 -19.23 -1.67
CA PRO A 190 25.19 -20.66 -1.51
C PRO A 190 24.11 -21.30 -0.61
N ASP A 191 23.89 -22.60 -0.79
CA ASP A 191 23.04 -23.39 0.10
C ASP A 191 23.66 -23.46 1.50
N THR A 192 22.87 -23.13 2.53
CA THR A 192 23.32 -23.13 3.94
C THR A 192 23.02 -24.45 4.65
N HIS A 193 22.27 -25.36 4.03
CA HIS A 193 22.04 -26.71 4.56
C HIS A 193 22.88 -27.73 3.80
N THR A 194 24.01 -28.12 4.38
CA THR A 194 24.84 -29.21 3.85
C THR A 194 24.36 -30.52 4.47
N PRO A 195 23.71 -31.44 3.72
CA PRO A 195 23.37 -32.74 4.25
C PRO A 195 24.65 -33.56 4.54
N PRO A 196 24.64 -34.49 5.52
CA PRO A 196 25.77 -35.37 5.75
C PRO A 196 25.97 -36.30 4.54
N GLY A 197 27.08 -36.15 3.83
CA GLY A 197 27.38 -36.92 2.62
C GLY A 197 28.53 -36.31 1.80
N PRO A 198 28.97 -36.97 0.71
CA PRO A 198 30.00 -36.42 -0.17
C PRO A 198 29.55 -35.04 -0.70
N PRO A 199 30.48 -34.09 -0.87
CA PRO A 199 30.15 -32.73 -1.26
C PRO A 199 29.32 -32.73 -2.54
N ARG A 200 28.09 -32.20 -2.47
CA ARG A 200 27.27 -31.96 -3.66
C ARG A 200 28.03 -30.93 -4.48
N ALA A 201 28.39 -31.28 -5.71
CA ALA A 201 29.09 -30.37 -6.61
C ALA A 201 28.17 -29.15 -6.85
N GLU A 202 28.57 -28.02 -6.27
CA GLU A 202 28.03 -26.67 -6.48
C GLU A 202 26.70 -26.31 -5.78
N PRO A 203 26.78 -25.74 -4.56
CA PRO A 203 25.61 -25.38 -3.77
C PRO A 203 24.78 -24.23 -4.36
N SER A 204 25.29 -23.49 -5.36
CA SER A 204 24.61 -22.31 -5.94
C SER A 204 23.85 -22.59 -7.24
N ARG A 205 23.76 -23.84 -7.72
CA ARG A 205 23.15 -24.15 -9.03
C ARG A 205 21.75 -24.74 -8.94
N LEU A 206 20.85 -24.24 -9.80
CA LEU A 206 19.50 -24.79 -9.97
C LEU A 206 19.57 -26.19 -10.61
N HIS A 207 18.86 -27.16 -10.01
CA HIS A 207 18.70 -28.54 -10.51
C HIS A 207 20.01 -29.26 -10.94
N GLN A 208 21.17 -28.96 -10.35
CA GLN A 208 22.46 -29.57 -10.74
C GLN A 208 22.77 -29.56 -12.25
N ARG A 209 22.35 -28.50 -12.98
CA ARG A 209 22.44 -28.39 -14.47
C ARG A 209 21.45 -29.24 -15.27
N GLN A 210 20.38 -29.74 -14.65
CA GLN A 210 19.31 -30.49 -15.32
C GLN A 210 17.97 -29.74 -15.18
N PRO A 211 17.81 -28.57 -15.82
CA PRO A 211 16.63 -27.74 -15.57
C PRO A 211 15.32 -28.41 -15.98
N HIS A 212 15.30 -29.28 -16.99
CA HIS A 212 14.10 -29.90 -17.54
C HIS A 212 13.54 -31.10 -16.77
N HIS A 213 14.19 -31.54 -15.69
CA HIS A 213 13.74 -32.68 -14.90
C HIS A 213 12.69 -32.24 -13.85
N PRO A 214 11.67 -33.07 -13.53
CA PRO A 214 10.73 -32.77 -12.46
C PRO A 214 11.48 -32.50 -11.16
N SER A 215 11.04 -31.50 -10.40
CA SER A 215 11.61 -31.14 -9.10
C SER A 215 11.69 -32.36 -8.19
N GLU A 216 12.87 -32.62 -7.62
CA GLU A 216 12.98 -33.56 -6.51
C GLU A 216 12.04 -33.08 -5.39
N PRO A 217 11.18 -33.94 -4.82
CA PRO A 217 10.39 -33.55 -3.66
C PRO A 217 11.37 -33.26 -2.52
N HIS A 218 11.39 -32.01 -2.05
CA HIS A 218 12.00 -31.68 -0.78
C HIS A 218 11.23 -32.42 0.31
N ARG A 219 11.74 -33.60 0.70
CA ARG A 219 11.27 -34.30 1.90
C ARG A 219 11.53 -33.41 3.11
N ALA A 220 10.48 -33.23 3.91
CA ALA A 220 10.49 -32.60 5.21
C ALA A 220 11.52 -33.24 6.16
#